data_AF-A0A2D6DSR6-F1
#
_entry.id   AF-A0A2D6DSR6-F1
#
_cell.length_a   1.000
_cell.length_b   1.000
_cell.length_c   1.000
_cell.angle_alpha   90.00
_cell.angle_beta   90.00
_cell.angle_gamma   90.00
#
_symmetry.space_group_name_H-M   'P 1'
#
loop_
_entity.id
_entity.type
_entity.pdbx_description
1 polymer ?
#
loop_
_entity_poly.entity_id
_entity_poly.type
_entity_poly.pdbx_seq_one_letter_code
_entity_poly.pdbx_strand_id
1 'polypeptide(L)'
;MKGFILTTILVFFVSASLPAALPRGGAVKRSSIAPPVTTKAVISGLEKGAFQSLPPVLIELSDLPSSAAVWVEVVKGQLRNRPGIGTTVESKFYLRRSGVGVLSVPGIHKACRAGGVYTLIVKMSDHRGTVRLSQRSFELFPQRVVRR
;
A
#
# COMPACT_ATOMS: atom_id res chain seq x y z
N MET A 1 36.42 -42.96 -23.88
CA MET A 1 34.96 -43.16 -23.84
C MET A 1 34.32 -42.01 -23.07
N LYS A 2 33.54 -41.20 -23.79
CA LYS A 2 32.44 -40.29 -23.40
C LYS A 2 32.53 -39.58 -22.03
N GLY A 3 32.96 -38.31 -22.10
CA GLY A 3 32.73 -37.33 -21.03
C GLY A 3 31.25 -36.97 -20.93
N PHE A 4 30.75 -36.98 -19.69
CA PHE A 4 29.40 -36.55 -19.35
C PHE A 4 29.37 -35.02 -19.24
N ILE A 5 28.71 -34.37 -20.20
CA ILE A 5 28.41 -32.93 -20.13
C ILE A 5 27.03 -32.80 -19.48
N LEU A 6 27.00 -32.32 -18.24
CA LEU A 6 25.78 -32.04 -17.50
C LEU A 6 25.18 -30.72 -18.03
N THR A 7 24.11 -30.80 -18.80
CA THR A 7 23.36 -29.65 -19.29
C THR A 7 22.57 -29.01 -18.14
N THR A 8 23.04 -27.86 -17.66
CA THR A 8 22.30 -26.98 -16.75
C THR A 8 21.09 -26.38 -17.48
N ILE A 9 19.90 -26.90 -17.23
CA ILE A 9 18.65 -26.28 -17.67
C ILE A 9 18.35 -25.11 -16.72
N LEU A 10 18.70 -23.90 -17.16
CA LEU A 10 18.35 -22.66 -16.51
C LEU A 10 16.85 -22.40 -16.76
N VAL A 11 16.00 -22.78 -15.82
CA VAL A 11 14.56 -22.45 -15.86
C VAL A 11 14.41 -20.98 -15.50
N PHE A 12 14.24 -20.13 -16.52
CA PHE A 12 13.74 -18.77 -16.34
C PHE A 12 12.29 -18.85 -15.85
N PHE A 13 12.08 -18.72 -14.54
CA PHE A 13 10.77 -18.33 -14.03
C PHE A 13 10.53 -16.88 -14.46
N VAL A 14 9.82 -16.73 -15.59
CA VAL A 14 9.22 -15.46 -15.99
C VAL A 14 8.15 -15.15 -14.96
N SER A 15 8.52 -14.37 -13.94
CA SER A 15 7.57 -13.75 -13.02
C SER A 15 6.64 -12.88 -13.85
N ALA A 16 5.47 -13.41 -14.18
CA ALA A 16 4.38 -12.64 -14.74
C ALA A 16 4.04 -11.53 -13.77
N SER A 17 4.52 -10.31 -14.06
CA SER A 17 4.03 -9.09 -13.44
C SER A 17 2.58 -8.95 -13.83
N LEU A 18 1.66 -9.39 -12.97
CA LEU A 18 0.25 -9.06 -13.13
C LEU A 18 0.16 -7.53 -13.17
N PRO A 19 -0.38 -6.92 -14.24
CA PRO A 19 -0.73 -5.52 -14.19
C PRO A 19 -1.86 -5.42 -13.16
N ALA A 20 -1.55 -4.89 -11.98
CA ALA A 20 -2.54 -4.54 -10.99
C ALA A 20 -3.51 -3.54 -11.66
N ALA A 21 -4.69 -4.04 -12.03
CA ALA A 21 -5.72 -3.25 -12.65
C ALA A 21 -6.14 -2.15 -11.67
N LEU A 22 -5.72 -0.92 -11.93
CA LEU A 22 -6.17 0.26 -11.22
C LEU A 22 -7.70 0.38 -11.41
N PRO A 23 -8.50 0.49 -10.35
CA PRO A 23 -9.94 0.71 -10.50
C PRO A 23 -10.17 2.05 -11.19
N ARG A 24 -10.81 2.01 -12.36
CA ARG A 24 -11.27 3.18 -13.11
C ARG A 24 -12.25 3.97 -12.24
N GLY A 25 -12.09 5.29 -12.21
CA GLY A 25 -12.90 6.20 -11.39
C GLY A 25 -14.39 6.05 -11.66
N GLY A 26 -15.09 5.35 -10.76
CA GLY A 26 -16.54 5.27 -10.68
C GLY A 26 -17.03 6.03 -9.45
N ALA A 27 -18.13 6.77 -9.61
CA ALA A 27 -18.73 7.57 -8.55
C ALA A 27 -19.05 6.73 -7.30
N VAL A 28 -18.55 7.19 -6.15
CA VAL A 28 -18.72 6.53 -4.85
C VAL A 28 -20.17 6.64 -4.40
N LYS A 29 -20.95 5.57 -4.55
CA LYS A 29 -22.26 5.43 -3.89
C LYS A 29 -21.99 4.97 -2.45
N ARG A 30 -22.26 5.83 -1.46
CA ARG A 30 -22.17 5.47 -0.03
C ARG A 30 -23.23 4.41 0.28
N SER A 31 -22.81 3.16 0.45
CA SER A 31 -23.62 2.11 1.05
C SER A 31 -23.30 2.04 2.55
N SER A 32 -24.34 2.19 3.38
CA SER A 32 -24.28 2.11 4.84
C SER A 32 -24.78 0.74 5.30
N ILE A 33 -23.95 -0.28 5.12
CA ILE A 33 -24.07 -1.56 5.83
C ILE A 33 -22.66 -1.92 6.27
N ALA A 34 -22.39 -1.85 7.57
CA ALA A 34 -21.10 -2.27 8.11
C ALA A 34 -20.96 -3.79 7.90
N PRO A 35 -20.00 -4.28 7.11
CA PRO A 35 -19.74 -5.71 7.05
C PRO A 35 -19.04 -6.13 8.35
N PRO A 36 -19.18 -7.40 8.78
CA PRO A 36 -18.24 -7.93 9.76
C PRO A 36 -16.88 -8.02 9.05
N VAL A 37 -16.04 -7.02 9.25
CA VAL A 37 -14.74 -6.96 8.56
C VAL A 37 -13.78 -7.88 9.32
N THR A 38 -13.65 -9.12 8.85
CA THR A 38 -12.56 -10.00 9.30
C THR A 38 -11.20 -9.48 8.83
N THR A 39 -11.16 -8.80 7.67
CA THR A 39 -9.93 -8.30 7.06
C THR A 39 -9.31 -7.15 7.86
N LYS A 40 -8.11 -7.35 8.39
CA LYS A 40 -7.39 -6.32 9.15
C LYS A 40 -6.23 -5.77 8.33
N ALA A 41 -5.96 -4.47 8.50
CA ALA A 41 -4.76 -3.83 7.98
C ALA A 41 -4.02 -3.09 9.10
N VAL A 42 -2.76 -3.41 9.33
CA VAL A 42 -1.90 -2.76 10.33
C VAL A 42 -0.80 -1.99 9.62
N ILE A 43 -0.72 -0.68 9.87
CA ILE A 43 0.29 0.21 9.28
C ILE A 43 1.46 0.37 10.26
N SER A 44 2.63 -0.09 9.84
CA SER A 44 3.87 -0.04 10.62
C SER A 44 4.91 0.90 10.00
N GLY A 45 5.77 1.47 10.84
CA GLY A 45 6.82 2.44 10.47
C GLY A 45 6.40 3.90 10.68
N LEU A 46 5.12 4.19 10.91
CA LEU A 46 4.60 5.54 11.11
C LEU A 46 4.21 5.86 12.56
N GLU A 47 4.78 5.13 13.52
CA GLU A 47 4.41 5.19 14.93
C GLU A 47 4.77 6.49 15.61
N LYS A 48 5.93 7.06 15.23
CA LYS A 48 6.44 8.30 15.82
C LYS A 48 5.62 9.53 15.43
N GLY A 49 4.75 9.43 14.42
CA GLY A 49 3.86 10.50 13.98
C GLY A 49 4.54 11.66 13.25
N ALA A 50 5.84 11.90 13.44
CA ALA A 50 6.56 12.99 12.79
C ALA A 50 7.98 12.57 12.37
N PHE A 51 8.40 12.94 11.16
CA PHE A 51 9.60 12.42 10.52
C PHE A 51 10.33 13.48 9.69
N GLN A 52 11.67 13.44 9.68
CA GLN A 52 12.48 14.24 8.74
C GLN A 52 12.65 13.55 7.38
N SER A 53 12.69 12.23 7.40
CA SER A 53 12.67 11.37 6.23
C SER A 53 11.72 10.23 6.51
N LEU A 54 10.91 9.86 5.53
CA LEU A 54 9.98 8.75 5.64
C LEU A 54 10.75 7.45 5.91
N PRO A 55 10.40 6.69 6.95
CA PRO A 55 10.90 5.33 7.09
C PRO A 55 10.22 4.40 6.08
N PRO A 56 10.76 3.20 5.84
CA PRO A 56 10.04 2.16 5.12
C PRO A 56 8.69 1.89 5.79
N VAL A 57 7.62 2.03 5.02
CA VAL A 57 6.25 1.75 5.50
C VAL A 57 5.84 0.36 5.07
N LEU A 58 5.39 -0.42 6.05
CA LEU A 58 4.88 -1.77 5.85
C LEU A 58 3.41 -1.81 6.27
N ILE A 59 2.62 -2.55 5.51
CA ILE A 59 1.22 -2.79 5.83
C ILE A 59 1.02 -4.30 5.89
N GLU A 60 0.62 -4.79 7.05
CA GLU A 60 0.25 -6.19 7.23
C GLU A 60 -1.26 -6.33 7.02
N LEU A 61 -1.65 -7.30 6.21
CA LEU A 61 -3.03 -7.65 5.90
C LEU A 61 -3.30 -9.06 6.43
N SER A 62 -4.40 -9.24 7.15
CA SER A 62 -4.91 -10.56 7.52
C SER A 62 -6.31 -10.76 6.97
N ASP A 63 -6.69 -12.03 6.80
CA ASP A 63 -8.07 -12.43 6.45
C ASP A 63 -8.56 -11.76 5.15
N LEU A 64 -7.67 -11.68 4.15
CA LEU A 64 -7.96 -11.08 2.86
C LEU A 64 -8.84 -12.01 2.00
N PRO A 65 -10.00 -11.57 1.49
CA PRO A 65 -10.77 -12.35 0.55
C PRO A 65 -9.98 -12.62 -0.74
N SER A 66 -10.21 -13.78 -1.36
CA SER A 66 -9.50 -14.18 -2.59
C SER A 66 -9.71 -13.25 -3.78
N SER A 67 -10.83 -12.51 -3.81
CA SER A 67 -11.18 -11.55 -4.87
C SER A 67 -10.94 -10.09 -4.48
N ALA A 68 -10.32 -9.83 -3.32
CA ALA A 68 -10.10 -8.47 -2.84
C ALA A 68 -8.92 -7.80 -3.55
N ALA A 69 -9.15 -6.59 -4.06
CA ALA A 69 -8.09 -5.68 -4.50
C ALA A 69 -7.77 -4.71 -3.35
N VAL A 70 -6.49 -4.57 -3.01
CA VAL A 70 -6.04 -3.66 -1.95
C VAL A 70 -5.09 -2.63 -2.54
N TRP A 71 -5.26 -1.38 -2.13
CA TRP A 71 -4.36 -0.29 -2.51
C TRP A 71 -4.18 0.71 -1.38
N VAL A 72 -3.17 1.55 -1.55
CA VAL A 72 -2.81 2.59 -0.59
C VAL A 72 -3.02 3.94 -1.25
N GLU A 73 -3.71 4.82 -0.55
CA GLU A 73 -3.84 6.23 -0.92
C GLU A 73 -3.13 7.11 0.10
N VAL A 74 -2.48 8.15 -0.39
CA VAL A 74 -1.90 9.20 0.45
C VAL A 74 -2.62 10.50 0.16
N VAL A 75 -3.11 11.14 1.22
CA VAL A 75 -3.75 12.44 1.16
C VAL A 75 -2.85 13.46 1.87
N LYS A 76 -2.58 14.59 1.21
CA LYS A 76 -1.86 15.71 1.85
C LYS A 76 -2.86 16.61 2.59
N GLY A 77 -2.49 17.02 3.79
CA GLY A 77 -3.29 17.83 4.70
C GLY A 77 -4.05 17.01 5.74
N GLN A 78 -4.71 17.70 6.67
CA GLN A 78 -5.66 17.05 7.57
C GLN A 78 -6.89 16.62 6.79
N LEU A 79 -7.32 15.38 6.99
CA LEU A 79 -8.59 14.87 6.50
C LEU A 79 -9.74 15.63 7.20
N ARG A 80 -10.06 16.83 6.73
CA ARG A 80 -11.33 17.50 7.09
C ARG A 80 -12.46 16.72 6.44
N ASN A 81 -13.70 16.86 6.91
CA ASN A 81 -14.92 16.13 6.48
C ASN A 81 -15.24 16.15 4.95
N ARG A 82 -14.35 16.68 4.10
CA ARG A 82 -14.41 16.57 2.64
C ARG A 82 -13.54 15.42 2.14
N PRO A 83 -13.99 14.67 1.12
CA PRO A 83 -13.14 13.68 0.47
C PRO A 83 -11.97 14.41 -0.21
N GLY A 84 -10.79 14.38 0.42
CA GLY A 84 -9.55 14.77 -0.25
C GLY A 84 -9.27 13.79 -1.39
N ILE A 85 -8.89 14.31 -2.55
CA ILE A 85 -8.42 13.50 -3.67
C ILE A 85 -7.03 13.00 -3.27
N GLY A 86 -6.95 11.76 -2.81
CA GLY A 86 -5.70 11.09 -2.47
C GLY A 86 -4.95 10.66 -3.73
N THR A 87 -3.62 10.60 -3.64
CA THR A 87 -2.78 9.98 -4.66
C THR A 87 -2.64 8.50 -4.33
N THR A 88 -3.07 7.63 -5.25
CA THR A 88 -2.79 6.18 -5.14
C THR A 88 -1.28 5.97 -5.25
N VAL A 89 -0.74 5.20 -4.31
CA VAL A 89 0.69 4.93 -4.24
C VAL A 89 0.97 3.51 -4.71
N GLU A 90 2.04 3.37 -5.48
CA GLU A 90 2.55 2.06 -5.88
C GLU A 90 2.91 1.23 -4.64
N SER A 91 2.36 0.02 -4.57
CA SER A 91 2.62 -0.94 -3.50
C SER A 91 3.03 -2.28 -4.11
N LYS A 92 3.93 -2.98 -3.40
CA LYS A 92 4.36 -4.33 -3.76
C LYS A 92 3.77 -5.29 -2.75
N PHE A 93 2.97 -6.22 -3.24
CA PHE A 93 2.31 -7.23 -2.42
C PHE A 93 3.16 -8.49 -2.30
N TYR A 94 3.34 -8.95 -1.07
CA TYR A 94 4.06 -10.15 -0.72
C TYR A 94 3.16 -11.02 0.16
N LEU A 95 2.80 -12.21 -0.28
CA LEU A 95 2.12 -13.18 0.58
C LEU A 95 3.14 -13.81 1.53
N ARG A 96 2.88 -13.77 2.83
CA ARG A 96 3.60 -14.57 3.83
C ARG A 96 2.87 -15.90 4.07
N ARG A 97 3.61 -16.87 4.60
CA ARG A 97 3.03 -18.14 5.08
C ARG A 97 1.97 -17.83 6.16
N SER A 98 0.93 -18.68 6.22
CA SER A 98 -0.18 -18.57 7.19
C SER A 98 -1.25 -17.51 6.89
N GLY A 99 -1.46 -17.13 5.63
CA GLY A 99 -2.60 -16.28 5.22
C GLY A 99 -2.44 -14.79 5.56
N VAL A 100 -1.25 -14.36 5.96
CA VAL A 100 -0.91 -12.94 6.18
C VAL A 100 -0.26 -12.39 4.92
N GLY A 101 -0.81 -11.31 4.37
CA GLY A 101 -0.20 -10.53 3.29
C GLY A 101 0.61 -9.37 3.86
N VAL A 102 1.71 -9.00 3.21
CA VAL A 102 2.49 -7.80 3.52
C VAL A 102 2.58 -6.94 2.26
N LEU A 103 2.08 -5.71 2.34
CA LEU A 103 2.28 -4.67 1.34
C LEU A 103 3.46 -3.81 1.77
N SER A 104 4.50 -3.78 0.95
CA SER A 104 5.51 -2.73 1.02
C SER A 104 5.04 -1.55 0.18
N VAL A 105 5.24 -0.31 0.66
CA VAL A 105 4.80 0.92 -0.02
C VAL A 105 6.01 1.73 -0.50
N PRO A 106 6.80 1.24 -1.48
CA PRO A 106 8.03 1.91 -1.92
C PRO A 106 7.76 3.28 -2.58
N GLY A 107 6.55 3.50 -3.11
CA GLY A 107 6.18 4.74 -3.78
C GLY A 107 5.85 5.90 -2.84
N ILE A 108 5.79 5.70 -1.52
CA ILE A 108 5.27 6.71 -0.57
C ILE A 108 6.07 8.02 -0.60
N HIS A 109 7.38 7.92 -0.77
CA HIS A 109 8.26 9.09 -0.88
C HIS A 109 7.93 9.96 -2.09
N LYS A 110 7.48 9.36 -3.20
CA LYS A 110 7.08 10.09 -4.42
C LYS A 110 5.78 10.86 -4.23
N ALA A 111 4.88 10.37 -3.37
CA ALA A 111 3.64 11.05 -3.00
C ALA A 111 3.87 12.13 -1.93
N CYS A 112 4.85 11.93 -1.04
CA CYS A 112 5.19 12.83 0.06
C CYS A 112 6.43 13.69 -0.25
N ARG A 113 6.40 14.48 -1.33
CA ARG A 113 7.57 15.25 -1.80
C ARG A 113 7.93 16.47 -0.97
N ALA A 114 7.01 17.00 -0.18
CA ALA A 114 7.17 18.27 0.53
C ALA A 114 6.92 18.06 2.02
N GLY A 115 7.39 19.00 2.84
CA GLY A 115 6.98 19.05 4.23
C GLY A 115 5.47 19.26 4.37
N GLY A 116 4.89 18.70 5.43
CA GLY A 116 3.50 18.85 5.80
C GLY A 116 2.89 17.60 6.43
N VAL A 117 1.62 17.71 6.79
CA VAL A 117 0.83 16.58 7.32
C VAL A 117 0.30 15.74 6.16
N TYR A 118 0.42 14.43 6.30
CA TYR A 118 -0.06 13.43 5.36
C TYR A 118 -0.93 12.40 6.08
N THR A 119 -1.88 11.81 5.37
CA THR A 119 -2.67 10.69 5.85
C THR A 119 -2.57 9.55 4.85
N LEU A 120 -2.05 8.42 5.30
CA LEU A 120 -2.01 7.17 4.55
C LEU A 120 -3.27 6.38 4.85
N ILE A 121 -3.98 5.93 3.82
CA ILE A 121 -5.24 5.20 3.90
C ILE A 121 -5.08 3.90 3.13
N VAL A 122 -5.30 2.78 3.81
CA VAL A 122 -5.36 1.45 3.19
C VAL A 122 -6.80 1.16 2.84
N LYS A 123 -7.06 0.91 1.55
CA LYS A 123 -8.39 0.59 1.04
C LYS A 123 -8.41 -0.80 0.44
N MET A 124 -9.56 -1.43 0.55
CA MET A 124 -9.88 -2.69 -0.09
C MET A 124 -11.13 -2.51 -0.92
N SER A 125 -11.18 -3.12 -2.09
CA SER A 125 -12.42 -3.32 -2.83
C SER A 125 -12.62 -4.79 -3.12
N ASP A 126 -13.86 -5.23 -2.94
CA ASP A 126 -14.33 -6.55 -3.33
C ASP A 126 -15.70 -6.42 -4.05
N HIS A 127 -16.40 -7.54 -4.21
CA HIS A 127 -17.75 -7.59 -4.78
C HIS A 127 -18.80 -6.79 -4.00
N ARG A 128 -18.55 -6.45 -2.73
CA ARG A 128 -19.45 -5.67 -1.86
C ARG A 128 -19.20 -4.17 -1.97
N GLY A 129 -18.03 -3.79 -2.50
CA GLY A 129 -17.64 -2.41 -2.75
C GLY A 129 -16.30 -2.07 -2.11
N THR A 130 -16.03 -0.77 -2.00
CA THR A 130 -14.76 -0.26 -1.45
C THR A 130 -14.91 0.14 0.01
N VAL A 131 -14.03 -0.38 0.85
CA VAL A 131 -13.94 -0.06 2.28
C VAL A 131 -12.55 0.45 2.65
N ARG A 132 -12.48 1.24 3.73
CA ARG A 132 -11.22 1.64 4.35
C ARG A 132 -10.87 0.63 5.43
N LEU A 133 -9.71 -0.01 5.31
CA LEU A 133 -9.24 -1.00 6.29
C LEU A 133 -8.49 -0.34 7.45
N SER A 134 -7.64 0.65 7.14
CA SER A 134 -6.82 1.32 8.14
C SER A 134 -6.40 2.70 7.64
N GLN A 135 -6.10 3.62 8.56
CA GLN A 135 -5.57 4.93 8.23
C GLN A 135 -4.58 5.39 9.29
N ARG A 136 -3.56 6.14 8.87
CA ARG A 136 -2.58 6.73 9.78
C ARG A 136 -2.10 8.07 9.26
N SER A 137 -2.18 9.09 10.10
CA SER A 137 -1.65 10.42 9.81
C SER A 137 -0.24 10.57 10.38
N PHE A 138 0.60 11.28 9.65
CA PHE A 138 1.97 11.61 10.05
C PHE A 138 2.39 12.94 9.45
N GLU A 139 3.41 13.56 10.03
CA GLU A 139 4.00 14.81 9.57
C GLU A 139 5.39 14.56 9.00
N LEU A 140 5.69 15.25 7.89
CA LEU A 140 7.02 15.34 7.33
C LEU A 140 7.57 16.74 7.50
N PHE A 141 8.74 16.84 8.11
CA PHE A 141 9.45 18.11 8.20
C PHE A 141 10.27 18.34 6.94
N PRO A 142 10.29 19.58 6.40
CA PRO A 142 11.22 19.91 5.33
C PRO A 142 12.65 19.72 5.85
N GLN A 143 13.49 19.04 5.07
CA GLN A 143 14.92 18.99 5.35
C GLN A 143 15.45 20.42 5.32
N ARG A 144 15.92 20.92 6.45
CA ARG A 144 16.66 22.19 6.47
C ARG A 144 17.96 21.95 5.71
N VAL A 145 18.00 22.39 4.46
CA VAL A 145 19.26 22.46 3.71
C VAL A 145 20.14 23.44 4.48
N VAL A 146 21.11 22.93 5.22
CA VAL A 146 22.17 23.76 5.81
C VAL A 146 22.96 24.29 4.62
N ARG A 147 22.69 25.54 4.22
CA ARG A 147 23.57 26.27 3.31
C ARG A 147 24.90 26.44 4.05
N ARG A 148 25.92 25.70 3.64
CA ARG A 148 27.32 26.00 3.97
C ARG A 148 27.87 26.96 2.94
#